data_AF-A0A0F2NNB2-F1
#
_entry.id   AF-A0A0F2NNB2-F1
#
_cell.length_a   1.000
_cell.length_b   1.000
_cell.length_c   1.000
_cell.angle_alpha   90.00
_cell.angle_beta   90.00
_cell.angle_gamma   90.00
#
_symmetry.space_group_name_H-M   'P 1'
#
loop_
_entity.id
_entity.type
_entity.pdbx_description
1 polymer ?
#
loop_
_entity_poly.entity_id
_entity_poly.type
_entity_poly.pdbx_seq_one_letter_code
_entity_poly.pdbx_strand_id
1 'polypeptide(L)' 'MKKMARILVLVSCMAVLTLLGVNDVSAATGKCVVTGKDGNKMVIECTEETKGFEKGAEIKIKTDKKKPEKGR' A
#
# COMPACT_ATOMS: atom_id res chain seq x y z
N MET A 1 -10.76 39.72 25.77
CA MET A 1 -10.20 39.71 24.40
C MET A 1 -9.04 38.73 24.19
N LYS A 2 -8.03 38.66 25.08
CA LYS A 2 -6.88 37.72 24.94
C LYS A 2 -7.23 36.22 24.82
N LYS A 3 -8.32 35.76 25.45
CA LYS A 3 -8.77 34.35 25.38
C LYS A 3 -9.37 33.99 24.00
N MET A 4 -10.14 34.90 23.40
CA MET A 4 -10.72 34.75 22.06
C MET A 4 -9.64 34.67 20.98
N ALA A 5 -8.60 35.51 21.07
CA ALA A 5 -7.47 35.47 20.14
C ALA A 5 -6.70 34.14 20.18
N ARG A 6 -6.54 33.54 21.36
CA ARG A 6 -5.90 32.22 21.51
C ARG A 6 -6.72 31.09 20.90
N ILE A 7 -8.04 31.14 21.05
CA ILE A 7 -8.96 30.16 20.44
C ILE A 7 -8.91 30.27 18.91
N LEU A 8 -8.91 31.50 18.37
CA LEU A 8 -8.84 31.73 16.93
C LEU A 8 -7.54 31.18 16.30
N VAL A 9 -6.41 31.36 16.99
CA VAL A 9 -5.11 30.81 16.57
C VAL A 9 -5.09 29.28 16.60
N LEU A 10 -5.69 28.66 17.62
CA LEU A 10 -5.76 27.20 17.73
C LEU A 10 -6.65 26.59 16.62
N VAL A 11 -7.77 27.23 16.30
CA VAL A 11 -8.67 26.80 15.21
C VAL A 11 -7.97 26.97 13.85
N SER A 12 -7.22 28.05 13.66
CA SER A 12 -6.41 28.26 12.45
C SER A 12 -5.32 27.19 12.28
N CYS A 13 -4.61 26.83 13.34
CA CYS A 13 -3.59 25.77 13.27
C CYS A 13 -4.17 24.39 12.94
N MET A 14 -5.35 24.05 13.47
CA MET A 14 -6.02 22.79 13.12
C MET A 14 -6.47 22.74 11.65
N ALA A 15 -6.91 23.87 11.09
CA ALA A 15 -7.29 23.95 9.68
C ALA A 15 -6.10 23.72 8.72
N VAL A 16 -4.89 24.12 9.12
CA VAL A 16 -3.66 23.86 8.33
C VAL A 16 -3.32 22.36 8.34
N LEU A 17 -3.49 21.68 9.47
CA LEU A 17 -3.24 20.23 9.58
C LEU A 17 -4.20 19.41 8.72
N THR A 18 -5.42 19.88 8.50
CA THR A 18 -6.38 19.21 7.60
C THR A 18 -6.09 19.43 6.11
N LEU A 19 -5.39 20.51 5.74
CA LEU A 19 -5.04 20.83 4.35
C LEU A 19 -3.74 20.17 3.90
N LEU A 20 -2.84 19.87 4.84
CA LEU A 20 -1.68 18.99 4.62
C LEU A 20 -2.18 17.55 4.63
N GLY A 21 -2.91 17.19 3.57
CA GLY A 21 -3.49 15.88 3.36
C GLY A 21 -2.48 14.80 3.72
N VAL A 22 -2.85 13.99 4.71
CA VAL A 22 -2.27 12.67 4.90
C VAL A 22 -2.59 11.95 3.60
N ASN A 23 -1.64 11.95 2.67
CA ASN A 23 -1.67 11.05 1.54
C ASN A 23 -1.44 9.68 2.18
N ASP A 24 -2.52 9.03 2.58
CA ASP A 24 -2.51 7.61 2.90
C ASP A 24 -1.85 6.92 1.71
N VAL A 25 -0.59 6.50 1.89
CA VAL A 25 0.13 5.63 0.97
C VAL A 25 -0.59 4.28 1.05
N SER A 26 -1.75 4.22 0.42
CA SER A 26 -2.51 3.01 0.22
C SER A 26 -1.70 2.17 -0.75
N ALA A 27 -0.79 1.37 -0.23
CA ALA A 27 -0.04 0.42 -1.01
C ALA A 27 -1.04 -0.54 -1.67
N ALA A 28 -1.14 -0.45 -3.00
CA ALA A 28 -1.96 -1.37 -3.78
C ALA A 28 -1.53 -2.81 -3.47
N THR A 29 -2.38 -3.55 -2.78
CA THR A 29 -2.11 -4.93 -2.38
C THR A 29 -2.99 -5.82 -3.24
N GLY A 30 -2.39 -6.46 -4.25
CA GLY A 30 -3.05 -7.46 -5.09
C GLY A 30 -2.83 -8.87 -4.56
N LYS A 31 -3.87 -9.71 -4.58
CA LYS A 31 -3.71 -11.16 -4.44
C LYS A 31 -3.34 -11.73 -5.80
N CYS A 32 -2.25 -12.48 -5.85
CA CYS A 32 -1.75 -13.09 -7.07
C CYS A 32 -1.39 -14.55 -6.85
N VAL A 33 -1.45 -15.35 -7.91
CA VAL A 33 -1.07 -16.76 -7.93
C VAL A 33 0.17 -16.91 -8.80
N VAL A 34 1.14 -17.69 -8.31
CA VAL A 34 2.32 -18.06 -9.11
C VAL A 34 1.88 -19.09 -10.13
N THR A 35 1.95 -18.75 -11.42
CA THR A 35 1.55 -19.63 -12.53
C THR A 35 2.76 -20.28 -13.21
N GLY A 36 3.95 -19.71 -13.05
CA GLY A 36 5.17 -20.25 -13.64
C GLY A 36 6.45 -19.80 -12.94
N LYS A 37 7.49 -20.62 -13.07
CA LYS A 37 8.86 -20.33 -12.63
C LYS A 37 9.84 -20.81 -13.71
N ASP A 38 10.82 -19.98 -14.04
CA ASP A 38 11.90 -20.31 -14.97
C ASP A 38 13.20 -19.66 -14.49
N GLY A 39 14.10 -20.46 -13.93
CA GLY A 39 15.35 -19.97 -13.34
C GLY A 39 15.11 -18.88 -12.28
N ASN A 40 15.53 -17.65 -12.60
CA ASN A 40 15.37 -16.45 -11.76
C ASN A 40 14.12 -15.62 -12.08
N LYS A 41 13.25 -16.10 -12.98
CA LYS A 41 12.01 -15.43 -13.38
C LYS A 41 10.81 -16.16 -12.77
N MET A 42 9.83 -15.38 -12.35
CA MET A 42 8.54 -15.87 -11.86
C MET A 42 7.42 -15.13 -12.58
N VAL A 43 6.39 -15.86 -12.99
CA VAL A 43 5.17 -15.29 -13.56
C VAL A 43 4.07 -15.37 -12.50
N ILE A 44 3.49 -14.21 -12.19
CA ILE A 44 2.36 -14.08 -11.26
C ILE A 44 1.16 -13.54 -12.01
N GLU A 45 0.00 -14.12 -11.74
CA GLU A 45 -1.28 -13.68 -12.28
C GLU A 45 -2.12 -13.13 -11.13
N CYS A 46 -2.56 -11.88 -11.24
CA CYS A 46 -3.32 -11.17 -10.21
C CYS A 46 -4.79 -11.06 -10.63
N THR A 47 -5.71 -11.18 -9.67
CA THR A 47 -7.16 -11.29 -9.96
C THR A 47 -7.84 -9.97 -10.34
N GLU A 48 -7.23 -8.83 -10.02
CA GLU A 48 -7.78 -7.51 -10.31
C GLU A 48 -6.82 -6.74 -11.22
N GLU A 49 -7.40 -5.91 -12.11
CA GLU A 49 -6.70 -4.80 -12.79
C GLU A 49 -6.28 -3.77 -11.73
N THR A 50 -5.31 -4.13 -10.90
CA THR A 50 -4.47 -3.14 -10.24
C THR A 50 -3.93 -2.23 -11.35
N LYS A 51 -3.66 -0.96 -11.05
CA LYS A 51 -3.09 0.01 -12.02
C LYS A 51 -1.67 -0.38 -12.53
N GLY A 52 -1.31 -1.65 -12.43
CA GLY A 52 0.00 -2.21 -12.63
C GLY A 52 0.92 -1.86 -11.47
N PHE A 53 2.02 -2.58 -11.39
CA PHE A 53 3.21 -2.06 -10.75
C PHE A 53 3.98 -1.29 -11.82
N GLU A 54 4.40 -0.06 -11.54
CA GLU A 54 5.18 0.72 -12.49
C GLU A 54 6.49 0.02 -12.83
N LYS A 55 6.99 0.21 -14.06
CA LYS A 55 8.27 -0.36 -14.47
C LYS A 55 9.38 0.21 -13.59
N GLY A 56 10.12 -0.67 -12.91
CA GLY A 56 11.19 -0.30 -11.99
C GLY A 56 10.75 -0.18 -10.52
N ALA A 57 9.46 -0.36 -10.23
CA ALA A 57 9.00 -0.45 -8.85
C ALA A 57 9.56 -1.70 -8.16
N GLU A 58 10.09 -1.51 -6.95
CA GLU A 58 10.41 -2.63 -6.06
C GLU A 58 9.12 -3.08 -5.36
N ILE A 59 8.80 -4.36 -5.48
CA ILE A 59 7.59 -4.94 -4.89
C ILE A 59 7.94 -5.93 -3.79
N LYS A 60 7.18 -5.89 -2.69
CA LYS A 60 7.30 -6.86 -1.61
C LYS A 60 6.28 -7.97 -1.78
N ILE A 61 6.74 -9.18 -2.05
CA ILE A 61 5.88 -10.36 -2.18
C ILE A 61 5.73 -11.03 -0.81
N LYS A 62 4.50 -11.16 -0.30
CA LYS A 62 4.17 -11.95 0.89
C LYS A 62 3.47 -13.23 0.45
N THR A 63 4.02 -14.38 0.82
CA THR A 63 3.43 -15.69 0.51
C THR A 63 2.95 -16.37 1.77
N ASP A 64 1.72 -16.87 1.78
CA ASP A 64 1.29 -17.82 2.80
C ASP A 64 1.93 -19.18 2.49
N LYS A 65 2.68 -19.73 3.45
CA LYS A 65 3.27 -21.06 3.30
C LYS A 65 2.15 -22.10 3.25
N LYS A 66 1.86 -22.67 2.08
CA LYS A 66 1.12 -23.94 2.01
C LYS A 66 1.98 -25.02 2.67
N LYS A 67 1.37 -25.86 3.51
CA LYS A 67 2.01 -27.11 3.95
C LYS A 67 2.43 -27.88 2.70
N PRO A 68 3.69 -28.34 2.60
CA PRO A 68 4.09 -29.16 1.46
C PRO A 68 3.14 -30.35 1.40
N GLU A 69 2.52 -30.58 0.24
CA GLU A 69 1.85 -31.85 -0.01
C GLU A 69 2.91 -32.93 0.18
N LYS A 70 2.66 -33.84 1.13
CA LYS A 70 3.46 -35.02 1.36
C LYS A 70 3.62 -35.72 0.01
N GLY A 71 4.85 -35.70 -0.52
CA GLY A 71 5.18 -36.37 -1.77
C GLY A 71 4.79 -37.84 -1.73
N ARG A 72 4.21 -38.28 -2.84
CA ARG A 72 3.92 -39.66 -3.22
C ARG A 72 5.18 -40.33 -3.74
#